data_AF-T1BPF7-F1
#
_entry.id   AF-T1BPF7-F1
#
_cell.length_a   1.000
_cell.length_b   1.000
_cell.length_c   1.000
_cell.angle_alpha   90.00
_cell.angle_beta   90.00
_cell.angle_gamma   90.00
#
_symmetry.space_group_name_H-M   'P 1'
#
loop_
_entity.id
_entity.type
_entity.pdbx_description
1 polymer ?
#
loop_
_entity_poly.entity_id
_entity_poly.type
_entity_poly.pdbx_seq_one_letter_code
_entity_poly.pdbx_strand_id
1 'polypeptide(L)'
;AFRTLAGRTGGLILEGRVVFEREISIVACRDQGGAVVFYPPGENVHQDGILRSSYAPFRGEALVQHAQDYALRILEHFDYVGVLAVEFFVADGALIANEMAPRVHNSGHWSIEASITSQFENHLRALAGLPLGSTALRRDALLVNAVGRLPDPAAILALPDVH
;
A
#
# COMPACT_ATOMS: atom_id res chain seq x y z
N ALA A 1 -31.16 11.82 -6.32
CA ALA A 1 -29.81 11.34 -5.95
C ALA A 1 -29.30 10.30 -6.96
N PHE A 2 -29.80 9.06 -6.95
CA PHE A 2 -29.31 7.99 -7.86
C PHE A 2 -29.39 8.33 -9.36
N ARG A 3 -30.51 8.88 -9.83
CA ARG A 3 -30.67 9.33 -11.24
C ARG A 3 -29.76 10.51 -11.62
N THR A 4 -29.28 11.28 -10.64
CA THR A 4 -28.40 12.43 -10.84
C THR A 4 -26.92 12.01 -10.94
N LEU A 5 -26.57 10.89 -10.28
CA LEU A 5 -25.22 10.32 -10.25
C LEU A 5 -24.94 9.35 -11.41
N ALA A 6 -25.97 8.90 -12.14
CA ALA A 6 -25.88 7.96 -13.26
C ALA A 6 -25.26 8.54 -14.55
N GLY A 7 -24.35 9.50 -14.42
CA GLY A 7 -23.59 10.08 -15.51
C GLY A 7 -22.27 9.34 -15.74
N ARG A 8 -22.35 8.10 -16.21
CA ARG A 8 -21.33 7.27 -16.90
C ARG A 8 -21.73 5.79 -16.77
N THR A 9 -21.40 4.99 -17.76
CA THR A 9 -21.87 3.62 -18.06
C THR A 9 -21.54 2.52 -17.03
N GLY A 10 -21.27 2.88 -15.77
CA GLY A 10 -20.96 1.95 -14.68
C GLY A 10 -22.11 1.81 -13.69
N GLY A 11 -22.18 0.66 -13.01
CA GLY A 11 -23.03 0.50 -11.82
C GLY A 11 -22.59 1.44 -10.69
N LEU A 12 -23.50 1.73 -9.76
CA LEU A 12 -23.21 2.50 -8.55
C LEU A 12 -23.22 1.57 -7.34
N ILE A 13 -22.31 1.82 -6.39
CA ILE A 13 -22.26 1.15 -5.08
C ILE A 13 -22.61 2.16 -3.98
N LEU A 14 -23.32 1.71 -2.94
CA LEU A 14 -23.56 2.46 -1.72
C LEU A 14 -22.89 1.72 -0.57
N GLU A 15 -21.97 2.39 0.10
CA GLU A 15 -21.23 1.84 1.25
C GLU A 15 -21.66 2.56 2.54
N GLY A 16 -21.73 1.80 3.63
CA GLY A 16 -21.93 2.36 4.95
C GLY A 16 -20.71 3.17 5.35
N ARG A 17 -20.90 4.37 5.91
CA ARG A 17 -19.78 5.19 6.37
C ARG A 17 -19.06 4.49 7.52
N VAL A 18 -17.80 4.17 7.30
CA VAL A 18 -16.91 3.65 8.35
C VAL A 18 -16.40 4.82 9.20
N VAL A 19 -16.53 4.72 10.51
CA VAL A 19 -15.84 5.59 11.47
C VAL A 19 -14.59 4.82 11.90
N PHE A 20 -13.41 5.35 11.57
CA PHE A 20 -12.13 4.67 11.74
C PHE A 20 -11.11 5.59 12.42
N GLU A 21 -10.12 5.02 13.10
CA GLU A 21 -9.07 5.79 13.78
C GLU A 21 -7.92 6.18 12.84
N ARG A 22 -7.61 5.33 11.85
CA ARG A 22 -6.52 5.51 10.89
C ARG A 22 -6.70 4.59 9.67
N GLU A 23 -5.93 4.86 8.63
CA GLU A 23 -5.84 4.02 7.44
C GLU A 23 -4.46 3.36 7.38
N ILE A 24 -4.42 2.08 7.03
CA ILE A 24 -3.17 1.36 6.77
C ILE A 24 -3.24 0.64 5.44
N SER A 25 -2.09 0.31 4.86
CA SER A 25 -2.03 -0.60 3.72
C SER A 25 -0.92 -1.63 3.88
N ILE A 26 -1.21 -2.86 3.48
CA ILE A 26 -0.20 -3.91 3.29
C ILE A 26 0.15 -3.99 1.80
N VAL A 27 1.45 -4.12 1.51
CA VAL A 27 1.94 -4.48 0.19
C VAL A 27 2.52 -5.89 0.27
N ALA A 28 2.11 -6.75 -0.65
CA ALA A 28 2.59 -8.12 -0.75
C ALA A 28 2.99 -8.45 -2.18
N CYS A 29 3.96 -9.35 -2.36
CA CYS A 29 4.36 -9.84 -3.67
C CYS A 29 4.33 -11.37 -3.67
N ARG A 30 3.72 -11.97 -4.70
CA ARG A 30 3.71 -13.42 -4.92
C ARG A 30 4.40 -13.76 -6.24
N ASP A 31 5.27 -14.76 -6.25
CA ASP A 31 5.93 -15.23 -7.48
C ASP A 31 5.14 -16.34 -8.19
N GLN A 32 5.64 -16.78 -9.36
CA GLN A 32 5.03 -17.86 -10.15
C GLN A 32 5.05 -19.23 -9.46
N GLY A 33 5.94 -19.43 -8.49
CA GLY A 33 6.02 -20.65 -7.67
C GLY A 33 5.12 -20.62 -6.44
N GLY A 34 4.45 -19.50 -6.20
CA GLY A 34 3.56 -19.27 -5.07
C GLY A 34 4.25 -18.79 -3.79
N ALA A 35 5.56 -18.50 -3.82
CA ALA A 35 6.23 -17.89 -2.68
C ALA A 35 5.72 -16.45 -2.50
N VAL A 36 5.51 -16.04 -1.25
CA VAL A 36 4.97 -14.71 -0.91
C VAL A 36 5.93 -13.98 0.02
N VAL A 37 6.15 -12.69 -0.23
CA VAL A 37 6.81 -11.77 0.69
C VAL A 37 5.89 -10.60 1.02
N PHE A 38 5.97 -10.13 2.27
CA PHE A 38 5.17 -9.02 2.78
C PHE A 38 6.07 -7.86 3.17
N TYR A 39 5.71 -6.65 2.74
CA TYR A 39 6.26 -5.43 3.32
C TYR A 39 5.60 -5.17 4.67
N PRO A 40 6.28 -4.54 5.65
CA PRO A 40 5.57 -4.04 6.82
C PRO A 40 4.45 -3.08 6.38
N PRO A 41 3.25 -3.14 6.98
CA PRO A 41 2.19 -2.19 6.64
C PRO A 41 2.64 -0.75 6.85
N GLY A 42 2.14 0.16 6.01
CA GLY A 42 2.29 1.60 6.20
C GLY A 42 1.02 2.22 6.76
N GLU A 43 1.15 3.23 7.62
CA GLU A 43 0.03 4.11 8.03
C GLU A 43 -0.10 5.24 7.01
N ASN A 44 -1.30 5.43 6.49
CA ASN A 44 -1.60 6.30 5.37
C ASN A 44 -2.44 7.50 5.83
N VAL A 45 -2.09 8.69 5.36
CA VAL A 45 -2.85 9.92 5.62
C VAL A 45 -3.38 10.46 4.32
N HIS A 46 -4.70 10.50 4.19
CA HIS A 46 -5.40 11.07 3.05
C HIS A 46 -5.94 12.47 3.36
N GLN A 47 -5.95 13.33 2.34
CA GLN A 47 -6.60 14.63 2.38
C GLN A 47 -7.30 14.84 1.04
N ASP A 48 -8.59 15.18 1.09
CA ASP A 48 -9.45 15.37 -0.08
C ASP A 48 -9.46 14.14 -1.02
N GLY A 49 -9.39 12.94 -0.44
CA GLY A 49 -9.37 11.67 -1.17
C GLY A 49 -8.04 11.34 -1.86
N ILE A 50 -6.94 12.05 -1.52
CA ILE A 50 -5.61 11.83 -2.10
C ILE A 50 -4.63 11.48 -0.99
N LEU A 51 -3.82 10.44 -1.20
CA LEU A 51 -2.75 10.06 -0.27
C LEU A 51 -1.71 11.18 -0.18
N ARG A 52 -1.55 11.75 1.01
CA ARG A 52 -0.57 12.81 1.29
C ARG A 52 0.74 12.26 1.83
N SER A 53 0.66 11.29 2.74
CA SER A 53 1.85 10.65 3.28
C SER A 53 1.60 9.20 3.66
N SER A 54 2.67 8.41 3.65
CA SER A 54 2.67 7.03 4.15
C SER A 54 3.90 6.81 5.03
N TYR A 55 3.68 6.40 6.28
CA TYR A 55 4.74 6.09 7.24
C TYR A 55 4.85 4.58 7.44
N ALA A 56 6.05 4.03 7.27
CA ALA A 56 6.34 2.63 7.52
C ALA A 56 7.54 2.48 8.47
N PRO A 57 7.51 1.53 9.42
CA PRO A 57 6.46 0.54 9.62
C PRO A 57 5.32 1.05 10.52
N PHE A 58 4.09 0.61 10.24
CA PHE A 58 3.00 0.65 11.19
C PHE A 58 3.29 -0.30 12.37
N ARG A 59 3.07 0.18 13.60
CA ARG A 59 3.35 -0.57 14.84
C ARG A 59 2.04 -1.03 15.48
N GLY A 60 1.71 -2.30 15.30
CA GLY A 60 0.53 -2.95 15.91
C GLY A 60 0.50 -4.44 15.58
N GLU A 61 1.12 -5.28 16.42
CA GLU A 61 1.44 -6.68 16.09
C GLU A 61 0.24 -7.49 15.59
N ALA A 62 -0.89 -7.46 16.29
CA ALA A 62 -2.09 -8.21 15.91
C ALA A 62 -2.68 -7.74 14.55
N LEU A 63 -2.70 -6.44 14.30
CA LEU A 63 -3.22 -5.89 13.05
C LEU A 63 -2.29 -6.18 11.87
N VAL A 64 -0.97 -6.20 12.09
CA VAL A 64 0.01 -6.57 11.07
C VAL A 64 -0.22 -8.02 10.61
N GLN A 65 -0.42 -8.94 11.55
CA GLN A 65 -0.71 -10.35 11.24
C GLN A 65 -2.02 -10.48 10.45
N HIS A 66 -3.10 -9.83 10.91
CA HIS A 66 -4.37 -9.86 10.18
C HIS A 66 -4.26 -9.30 8.75
N ALA A 67 -3.50 -8.21 8.55
CA ALA A 67 -3.30 -7.63 7.23
C ALA A 67 -2.55 -8.59 6.29
N GLN A 68 -1.52 -9.28 6.80
CA GLN A 68 -0.77 -10.30 6.05
C GLN A 68 -1.66 -11.50 5.70
N ASP A 69 -2.46 -12.00 6.65
CA ASP A 69 -3.39 -13.12 6.44
C ASP A 69 -4.44 -12.79 5.37
N TYR A 70 -5.01 -11.58 5.41
CA TYR A 70 -5.98 -11.15 4.40
C TYR A 70 -5.33 -11.00 3.02
N ALA A 71 -4.14 -10.39 2.93
CA ALA A 71 -3.42 -10.28 1.66
C ALA A 71 -3.03 -11.66 1.09
N LEU A 72 -2.59 -12.60 1.93
CA LEU A 72 -2.27 -13.96 1.54
C LEU A 72 -3.48 -14.66 0.92
N ARG A 73 -4.64 -14.61 1.59
CA ARG A 73 -5.88 -15.21 1.10
C ARG A 73 -6.31 -14.65 -0.25
N ILE A 74 -6.13 -13.34 -0.48
CA ILE A 74 -6.44 -12.70 -1.77
C ILE A 74 -5.46 -13.21 -2.85
N LEU A 75 -4.16 -13.21 -2.56
CA LEU A 75 -3.13 -13.69 -3.48
C LEU A 75 -3.35 -15.16 -3.87
N GLU A 76 -3.65 -16.02 -2.91
CA GLU A 76 -3.92 -17.45 -3.14
C GLU A 76 -5.23 -17.66 -3.92
N HIS A 77 -6.29 -16.94 -3.56
CA HIS A 77 -7.59 -17.07 -4.22
C HIS A 77 -7.53 -16.76 -5.72
N PHE A 78 -6.76 -15.73 -6.08
CA PHE A 78 -6.61 -15.31 -7.49
C PHE A 78 -5.44 -15.98 -8.21
N ASP A 79 -4.69 -16.88 -7.55
CA ASP A 79 -3.40 -17.40 -8.04
C ASP A 79 -2.50 -16.27 -8.57
N TYR A 80 -2.43 -15.19 -7.81
CA TYR A 80 -1.89 -13.92 -8.27
C TYR A 80 -0.36 -13.96 -8.41
N VAL A 81 0.18 -13.30 -9.44
CA VAL A 81 1.63 -13.13 -9.64
C VAL A 81 1.97 -11.65 -9.74
N GLY A 82 2.94 -11.20 -8.94
CA GLY A 82 3.33 -9.81 -8.83
C GLY A 82 2.90 -9.17 -7.52
N VAL A 83 2.86 -7.84 -7.51
CA VAL A 83 2.56 -7.04 -6.33
C VAL A 83 1.06 -6.74 -6.25
N LEU A 84 0.53 -6.85 -5.05
CA LEU A 84 -0.81 -6.46 -4.65
C LEU A 84 -0.70 -5.56 -3.42
N ALA A 85 -1.47 -4.47 -3.42
CA ALA A 85 -1.72 -3.68 -2.22
C ALA A 85 -3.16 -3.83 -1.77
N VAL A 86 -3.36 -3.89 -0.45
CA VAL A 86 -4.69 -3.88 0.17
C VAL A 86 -4.72 -2.76 1.20
N GLU A 87 -5.71 -1.89 1.09
CA GLU A 87 -5.95 -0.80 2.02
C GLU A 87 -7.03 -1.19 3.03
N PHE A 88 -6.82 -0.76 4.28
CA PHE A 88 -7.71 -1.03 5.39
C PHE A 88 -8.01 0.25 6.17
N PHE A 89 -9.25 0.38 6.58
CA PHE A 89 -9.60 1.19 7.74
C PHE A 89 -9.30 0.39 9.02
N VAL A 90 -8.69 1.04 10.00
CA VAL A 90 -8.60 0.50 11.37
C VAL A 90 -9.73 1.12 12.18
N ALA A 91 -10.61 0.28 12.71
CA ALA A 91 -11.75 0.71 13.53
C ALA A 91 -11.97 -0.29 14.66
N ASP A 92 -12.12 0.19 15.90
CA ASP A 92 -12.38 -0.63 17.09
C ASP A 92 -11.37 -1.79 17.27
N GLY A 93 -10.11 -1.57 16.88
CA GLY A 93 -9.04 -2.58 16.96
C GLY A 93 -9.14 -3.70 15.92
N ALA A 94 -9.94 -3.52 14.86
CA ALA A 94 -10.07 -4.44 13.74
C ALA A 94 -9.70 -3.77 12.40
N LEU A 95 -9.49 -4.59 11.37
CA LEU A 95 -9.29 -4.13 9.99
C LEU A 95 -10.58 -4.29 9.19
N ILE A 96 -10.97 -3.24 8.49
CA ILE A 96 -12.05 -3.25 7.51
C ILE A 96 -11.43 -2.96 6.15
N ALA A 97 -11.60 -3.86 5.19
CA ALA A 97 -11.07 -3.66 3.84
C ALA A 97 -11.72 -2.44 3.18
N ASN A 98 -10.88 -1.56 2.61
CA ASN A 98 -11.30 -0.40 1.83
C ASN A 98 -11.24 -0.73 0.34
N GLU A 99 -10.03 -0.90 -0.19
CA GLU A 99 -9.79 -1.23 -1.58
C GLU A 99 -8.56 -2.13 -1.76
N MET A 100 -8.40 -2.68 -2.97
CA MET A 100 -7.18 -3.39 -3.36
C MET A 100 -6.71 -2.91 -4.73
N ALA A 101 -5.39 -2.86 -4.90
CA ALA A 101 -4.74 -2.51 -6.16
C ALA A 101 -3.86 -3.67 -6.63
N PRO A 102 -4.21 -4.34 -7.75
CA PRO A 102 -3.41 -5.41 -8.35
C PRO A 102 -2.22 -4.83 -9.12
N ARG A 103 -1.36 -4.10 -8.42
CA ARG A 103 -0.16 -3.44 -8.93
C ARG A 103 0.69 -2.93 -7.77
N VAL A 104 1.90 -2.47 -8.10
CA VAL A 104 2.64 -1.54 -7.23
C VAL A 104 1.77 -0.33 -6.85
N HIS A 105 1.93 0.15 -5.63
CA HIS A 105 1.03 1.12 -5.02
C HIS A 105 1.74 2.34 -4.44
N ASN A 106 1.07 3.49 -4.45
CA ASN A 106 1.62 4.76 -3.98
C ASN A 106 2.08 4.65 -2.51
N SER A 107 1.26 4.03 -1.67
CA SER A 107 1.58 3.77 -0.25
C SER A 107 2.78 2.83 -0.02
N GLY A 108 3.33 2.21 -1.07
CA GLY A 108 4.55 1.40 -1.01
C GLY A 108 5.80 2.10 -1.56
N HIS A 109 5.71 3.35 -2.04
CA HIS A 109 6.87 4.02 -2.68
C HIS A 109 8.05 4.22 -1.73
N TRP A 110 7.80 4.35 -0.42
CA TRP A 110 8.88 4.39 0.60
C TRP A 110 9.82 3.17 0.53
N SER A 111 9.37 2.05 -0.06
CA SER A 111 10.19 0.83 -0.17
C SER A 111 11.38 0.98 -1.10
N ILE A 112 11.43 2.01 -1.95
CA ILE A 112 12.58 2.27 -2.84
C ILE A 112 13.83 2.55 -1.99
N GLU A 113 13.73 3.38 -0.96
CA GLU A 113 14.85 3.80 -0.12
C GLU A 113 14.93 3.05 1.21
N ALA A 114 13.77 2.59 1.73
CA ALA A 114 13.69 2.07 3.09
C ALA A 114 13.67 0.55 3.19
N SER A 115 13.43 -0.19 2.09
CA SER A 115 13.46 -1.67 2.10
C SER A 115 14.74 -2.20 1.48
N ILE A 116 15.09 -3.47 1.77
CA ILE A 116 16.18 -4.15 1.07
C ILE A 116 15.87 -4.26 -0.42
N THR A 117 14.63 -4.60 -0.77
CA THR A 117 14.12 -4.76 -2.14
C THR A 117 12.83 -3.95 -2.29
N SER A 118 12.78 -3.01 -3.23
CA SER A 118 11.57 -2.20 -3.46
C SER A 118 10.41 -3.03 -4.00
N GLN A 119 9.17 -2.57 -3.79
CA GLN A 119 8.00 -3.24 -4.38
C GLN A 119 8.12 -3.34 -5.91
N PHE A 120 8.78 -2.38 -6.56
CA PHE A 120 8.97 -2.35 -7.99
C PHE A 120 9.91 -3.46 -8.44
N GLU A 121 11.03 -3.63 -7.76
CA GLU A 121 11.96 -4.71 -8.06
C GLU A 121 11.30 -6.07 -7.79
N ASN A 122 10.63 -6.24 -6.66
CA ASN A 122 9.93 -7.50 -6.35
C ASN A 122 8.80 -7.81 -7.34
N HIS A 123 8.09 -6.79 -7.84
CA HIS A 123 7.09 -6.98 -8.90
C HIS A 123 7.71 -7.55 -10.17
N LEU A 124 8.84 -6.98 -10.62
CA LEU A 124 9.56 -7.45 -11.80
C LEU A 124 10.13 -8.85 -11.58
N ARG A 125 10.70 -9.14 -10.41
CA ARG A 125 11.24 -10.47 -10.07
C ARG A 125 10.15 -11.54 -10.14
N ALA A 126 8.99 -11.29 -9.54
CA ALA A 126 7.84 -12.19 -9.60
C ALA A 126 7.43 -12.49 -11.06
N LEU A 127 7.28 -11.45 -11.88
CA LEU A 127 6.89 -11.60 -13.29
C LEU A 127 7.96 -12.31 -14.13
N ALA A 128 9.24 -12.12 -13.81
CA ALA A 128 10.37 -12.74 -14.50
C ALA A 128 10.71 -14.17 -14.00
N GLY A 129 9.99 -14.70 -13.00
CA GLY A 129 10.30 -16.00 -12.40
C GLY A 129 11.60 -16.04 -11.61
N LEU A 130 12.05 -14.88 -11.11
CA LEU A 130 13.23 -14.76 -10.25
C LEU A 130 12.81 -14.90 -8.77
N PRO A 131 13.70 -15.42 -7.89
CA PRO A 131 13.40 -15.50 -6.46
C PRO A 131 13.04 -14.12 -5.89
N LEU A 132 12.05 -14.01 -5.01
CA LEU A 132 11.71 -12.72 -4.40
C LEU A 132 12.85 -12.21 -3.50
N GLY A 133 13.06 -10.89 -3.50
CA GLY A 133 14.02 -10.23 -2.64
C GLY A 133 13.44 -9.93 -1.26
N SER A 134 14.32 -9.80 -0.26
CA SER A 134 13.93 -9.47 1.11
C SER A 134 13.21 -8.13 1.19
N THR A 135 12.11 -8.09 1.95
CA THR A 135 11.31 -6.89 2.23
C THR A 135 11.69 -6.20 3.54
N ALA A 136 12.74 -6.70 4.24
CA ALA A 136 13.20 -6.13 5.50
C ALA A 136 13.49 -4.63 5.38
N LEU A 137 13.15 -3.87 6.42
CA LEU A 137 13.45 -2.45 6.49
C LEU A 137 14.93 -2.22 6.79
N ARG A 138 15.54 -1.30 6.05
CA ARG A 138 16.83 -0.68 6.35
C ARG A 138 16.68 0.43 7.39
N ARG A 139 15.53 1.11 7.37
CA ARG A 139 15.16 2.24 8.24
C ARG A 139 13.65 2.45 8.22
N ASP A 140 13.11 3.15 9.21
CA ASP A 140 11.77 3.72 9.11
C ASP A 140 11.75 4.79 8.00
N ALA A 141 10.60 4.97 7.35
CA ALA A 141 10.46 5.95 6.28
C ALA A 141 9.10 6.63 6.27
N LEU A 142 9.13 7.89 5.84
CA LEU A 142 7.96 8.71 5.56
C LEU A 142 7.99 9.10 4.08
N LEU A 143 7.05 8.58 3.31
CA LEU A 143 6.75 9.08 1.97
C LEU A 143 5.85 10.31 2.09
N VAL A 144 6.16 11.37 1.33
CA VAL A 144 5.29 12.55 1.19
C VAL A 144 5.04 12.82 -0.28
N ASN A 145 3.77 12.86 -0.69
CA ASN A 145 3.40 13.13 -2.08
C ASN A 145 3.40 14.64 -2.39
N ALA A 146 4.09 15.02 -3.46
CA ALA A 146 4.00 16.36 -4.04
C ALA A 146 2.82 16.43 -5.03
N VAL A 147 1.69 16.95 -4.58
CA VAL A 147 0.44 17.00 -5.35
C VAL A 147 0.19 18.42 -5.89
N GLY A 148 -0.02 18.54 -7.20
CA GLY A 148 -0.37 19.81 -7.87
C GLY A 148 0.79 20.78 -8.09
N ARG A 149 1.80 20.78 -7.21
CA ARG A 149 3.03 21.57 -7.36
C ARG A 149 4.21 20.83 -6.74
N LEU A 150 5.32 20.79 -7.46
CA LEU A 150 6.59 20.31 -6.92
C LEU A 150 7.24 21.39 -6.02
N PRO A 151 7.80 21.01 -4.87
CA PRO A 151 8.65 21.91 -4.09
C PRO A 151 9.92 22.26 -4.88
N ASP A 152 10.64 23.29 -4.44
CA ASP A 152 11.96 23.61 -4.98
C ASP A 152 12.93 22.44 -4.70
N PRO A 153 13.46 21.76 -5.74
CA PRO A 153 14.36 20.63 -5.54
C PRO A 153 15.61 20.99 -4.73
N ALA A 154 16.15 22.20 -4.88
CA ALA A 154 17.34 22.62 -4.15
C ALA A 154 17.07 22.72 -2.64
N ALA A 155 15.90 23.23 -2.26
CA ALA A 155 15.49 23.32 -0.87
C ALA A 155 15.22 21.94 -0.26
N ILE A 156 14.64 21.02 -1.03
CA ILE A 156 14.36 19.65 -0.57
C ILE A 156 15.63 18.83 -0.40
N LEU A 157 16.53 18.86 -1.40
CA LEU A 157 17.79 18.11 -1.35
C LEU A 157 18.79 18.66 -0.32
N ALA A 158 18.55 19.86 0.23
CA ALA A 158 19.30 20.40 1.36
C ALA A 158 18.87 19.80 2.71
N LEU A 159 17.71 19.15 2.78
CA LEU A 159 17.27 18.46 4.00
C LEU A 159 18.06 17.14 4.14
N PRO A 160 18.59 16.85 5.34
CA PRO A 160 19.28 15.59 5.58
C PRO A 160 18.32 14.40 5.39
N ASP A 161 18.84 13.31 4.84
CA ASP A 161 18.14 12.03 4.66
C ASP A 161 16.87 12.06 3.78
N VAL A 162 16.68 13.13 2.99
CA VAL A 162 15.67 13.19 1.92
C VAL A 162 16.28 12.71 0.61
N HIS A 163 15.50 11.96 -0.17
CA HIS A 163 15.90 11.31 -1.42
C HIS A 163 15.03 11.77 -2.58
#